data_AF-A0ABD3L7U7-F1
#
_entry.id   AF-A0ABD3L7U7-F1
#
_cell.length_a   1.000
_cell.length_b   1.000
_cell.length_c   1.000
_cell.angle_alpha   90.00
_cell.angle_beta   90.00
_cell.angle_gamma   90.00
#
_symmetry.space_group_name_H-M   'P 1'
#
loop_
_entity.id
_entity.type
_entity.pdbx_description
1 polymer ?
#
loop_
_entity_poly.entity_id
_entity_poly.type
_entity_poly.pdbx_seq_one_letter_code
_entity_poly.pdbx_strand_id
1 'polypeptide(L)'
;MVKEFIEKHIIHRFGIPELITANQGPVFTSDEVLDFTKSIGIKMVHSMPSSNKVIINLIKKHLEDNPKEWDSLLSSVLWAYRTSKRSITGVSLYMLTLQRELAKEEYDEHMYSNIDELGESRAIALEKLVLQKNRVAKAYKKHVKEKIFDICDIVWKTILPTSMDNEKFGKWSPTWEGSYVITKNFDRNAYHLMEVNGKELPRIINGKFLKRYYSII
;
A
#
# COMPACT_ATOMS: atom_id res chain seq x y z
N MET A 1 -10.98 -7.31 -17.68
CA MET A 1 -11.63 -6.95 -16.40
C MET A 1 -10.90 -5.80 -15.68
N VAL A 2 -9.60 -5.90 -15.38
CA VAL A 2 -8.87 -4.80 -14.68
C VAL A 2 -8.58 -3.60 -15.58
N LYS A 3 -8.19 -3.82 -16.85
CA LYS A 3 -8.03 -2.74 -17.83
C LYS A 3 -9.28 -1.86 -17.94
N GLU A 4 -10.42 -2.49 -18.17
CA GLU A 4 -11.73 -1.82 -18.25
C GLU A 4 -12.09 -1.08 -16.96
N PHE A 5 -11.74 -1.64 -15.80
CA PHE A 5 -11.94 -0.96 -14.52
C PHE A 5 -11.07 0.32 -14.41
N ILE A 6 -9.79 0.24 -14.77
CA ILE A 6 -8.88 1.40 -14.76
C ILE A 6 -9.41 2.47 -15.72
N GLU A 7 -9.81 2.07 -16.93
CA GLU A 7 -10.34 2.98 -17.94
C GLU A 7 -11.64 3.67 -17.48
N LYS A 8 -12.67 2.90 -17.14
CA LYS A 8 -14.01 3.43 -16.84
C LYS A 8 -14.13 4.06 -15.45
N HIS A 9 -13.49 3.47 -14.44
CA HIS A 9 -13.70 3.87 -13.05
C HIS A 9 -12.56 4.71 -12.47
N ILE A 10 -11.41 4.77 -13.14
CA ILE A 10 -10.30 5.64 -12.73
C ILE A 10 -10.11 6.78 -13.74
N ILE A 11 -9.78 6.46 -15.00
CA ILE A 11 -9.39 7.45 -16.00
C ILE A 11 -10.57 8.36 -16.38
N HIS A 12 -11.72 7.80 -16.73
CA HIS A 12 -12.87 8.61 -17.13
C HIS A 12 -13.38 9.52 -16.01
N ARG A 13 -13.21 9.09 -14.75
CA ARG A 13 -13.78 9.80 -13.59
C ARG A 13 -12.82 10.81 -12.96
N PHE A 14 -11.53 10.49 -12.93
CA PHE A 14 -10.52 11.29 -12.21
C PHE A 14 -9.41 11.81 -13.13
N GLY A 15 -9.42 11.47 -14.41
CA GLY A 15 -8.34 11.77 -15.35
C GLY A 15 -7.20 10.76 -15.28
N ILE A 16 -6.18 10.97 -16.10
CA ILE A 16 -5.03 10.07 -16.23
C ILE A 16 -4.13 10.23 -14.99
N PRO A 17 -3.97 9.18 -14.16
CA PRO A 17 -3.06 9.24 -13.02
C PRO A 17 -1.60 9.13 -13.49
N GLU A 18 -0.70 9.81 -12.79
CA GLU A 18 0.75 9.66 -13.03
C GLU A 18 1.26 8.28 -12.58
N LEU A 19 0.72 7.77 -11.47
CA LEU A 19 1.17 6.55 -10.80
C LEU A 19 0.00 5.75 -10.25
N ILE A 20 -0.01 4.44 -10.52
CA ILE A 20 -0.89 3.48 -9.84
C ILE A 20 -0.01 2.54 -9.01
N THR A 21 -0.34 2.42 -7.72
CA THR A 21 0.31 1.45 -6.82
C THR A 21 -0.65 0.30 -6.55
N ALA A 22 -0.27 -0.92 -6.93
CA ALA A 22 -1.08 -2.13 -6.74
C ALA A 22 -0.33 -3.22 -5.96
N ASN A 23 -1.03 -4.27 -5.54
CA ASN A 23 -0.37 -5.44 -4.99
C ASN A 23 0.25 -6.31 -6.10
N GLN A 24 1.12 -7.26 -5.75
CA GLN A 24 1.68 -8.23 -6.71
C GLN A 24 0.69 -9.33 -7.12
N GLY A 25 -0.61 -9.04 -7.10
CA GLY A 25 -1.61 -9.97 -7.59
C GLY A 25 -1.40 -10.22 -9.08
N PRO A 26 -1.59 -11.47 -9.56
CA PRO A 26 -1.31 -11.83 -10.96
C PRO A 26 -2.11 -10.98 -11.97
N VAL A 27 -3.29 -10.50 -11.59
CA VAL A 27 -4.14 -9.63 -12.42
C VAL A 27 -3.56 -8.23 -12.63
N PHE A 28 -2.67 -7.76 -11.76
CA PHE A 28 -1.99 -6.46 -11.88
C PHE A 28 -0.56 -6.57 -12.44
N THR A 29 -0.11 -7.80 -12.68
CA THR A 29 1.22 -8.12 -13.24
C THR A 29 1.10 -8.73 -14.63
N SER A 30 -0.10 -8.83 -15.19
CA SER A 30 -0.30 -9.32 -16.55
C SER A 30 0.25 -8.32 -17.58
N ASP A 31 0.83 -8.86 -18.64
CA ASP A 31 1.41 -8.06 -19.73
C ASP A 31 0.37 -7.12 -20.35
N GLU A 32 -0.90 -7.56 -20.47
CA GLU A 32 -2.00 -6.74 -20.98
C GLU A 32 -2.19 -5.43 -20.18
N VAL A 33 -2.11 -5.49 -18.85
CA VAL A 33 -2.30 -4.32 -17.98
C VAL A 33 -1.04 -3.45 -17.97
N LEU A 34 0.14 -4.06 -18.02
CA LEU A 34 1.41 -3.33 -18.08
C LEU A 34 1.57 -2.58 -19.40
N ASP A 35 1.24 -3.21 -20.53
CA ASP A 35 1.29 -2.59 -21.85
C ASP A 35 0.25 -1.47 -21.99
N PHE A 36 -0.96 -1.68 -21.47
CA PHE A 36 -1.99 -0.65 -21.43
C PHE A 36 -1.60 0.56 -20.58
N THR A 37 -1.10 0.33 -19.37
CA THR A 37 -0.69 1.44 -18.49
C THR A 37 0.50 2.20 -19.07
N LYS A 38 1.45 1.49 -19.69
CA LYS A 38 2.60 2.08 -20.38
C LYS A 38 2.22 2.89 -21.61
N SER A 39 1.24 2.45 -22.41
CA SER A 39 0.79 3.19 -23.61
C SER A 39 0.11 4.52 -23.27
N ILE A 40 -0.52 4.61 -22.11
CA ILE A 40 -1.17 5.83 -21.60
C ILE A 40 -0.19 6.69 -20.78
N GLY A 41 1.02 6.19 -20.50
CA GLY A 41 2.04 6.89 -19.71
C GLY A 41 1.85 6.80 -18.19
N ILE A 42 1.02 5.85 -17.72
CA ILE A 42 0.80 5.59 -16.30
C ILE A 42 1.93 4.69 -15.79
N LYS A 43 2.61 5.11 -14.72
CA LYS A 43 3.62 4.28 -14.07
C LYS A 43 2.96 3.29 -13.10
N MET A 44 3.21 2.00 -13.26
CA MET A 44 2.80 0.97 -12.30
C MET A 44 3.90 0.71 -11.27
N VAL A 45 3.55 0.71 -10.00
CA VAL A 45 4.43 0.30 -8.89
C VAL A 45 3.72 -0.80 -8.10
N HIS A 46 4.43 -1.89 -7.81
CA HIS A 46 3.87 -2.94 -6.97
C HIS A 46 4.37 -2.83 -5.54
N SER A 47 3.45 -2.82 -4.59
CA SER A 47 3.74 -2.86 -3.16
C SER A 47 3.25 -4.16 -2.52
N MET A 48 3.72 -4.46 -1.32
CA MET A 48 3.08 -5.49 -0.51
C MET A 48 1.63 -5.07 -0.22
N PRO A 49 0.70 -6.03 -0.07
CA PRO A 49 -0.69 -5.74 0.24
C PRO A 49 -0.77 -4.93 1.53
N SER A 50 -1.06 -3.63 1.41
CA SER A 50 -1.45 -2.82 2.55
C SER A 50 -2.90 -3.18 2.86
N SER A 51 -3.16 -3.83 3.99
CA SER A 51 -4.52 -4.14 4.40
C SER A 51 -5.33 -2.84 4.49
N ASN A 52 -6.45 -2.77 3.78
CA ASN A 52 -7.47 -1.72 3.93
C ASN A 52 -8.19 -1.87 5.28
N LYS A 53 -7.43 -1.83 6.39
CA LYS A 53 -7.89 -2.17 7.75
C LYS A 53 -9.10 -1.37 8.17
N VAL A 54 -9.20 -0.11 7.75
CA VAL A 54 -10.33 0.75 8.12
C VAL A 54 -11.63 0.24 7.50
N ILE A 55 -11.63 -0.07 6.20
CA ILE A 55 -12.80 -0.63 5.49
C ILE A 55 -13.12 -2.02 6.06
N ILE A 56 -12.11 -2.86 6.27
CA ILE A 56 -12.29 -4.19 6.86
C ILE A 56 -12.90 -4.09 8.27
N ASN A 57 -12.45 -3.16 9.11
CA ASN A 57 -12.98 -2.98 10.47
C ASN A 57 -14.41 -2.43 10.47
N LEU A 58 -14.74 -1.51 9.55
CA LEU A 58 -16.11 -1.02 9.36
C LEU A 58 -17.04 -2.18 8.95
N ILE A 59 -16.63 -2.95 7.95
CA ILE A 59 -17.35 -4.15 7.49
C ILE A 59 -17.55 -5.10 8.68
N LYS A 60 -16.48 -5.48 9.41
CA LYS A 60 -16.56 -6.36 10.59
C LYS A 60 -17.53 -5.86 11.66
N LYS A 61 -17.56 -4.55 11.93
CA LYS A 61 -18.48 -3.96 12.91
C LYS A 61 -19.95 -4.06 12.49
N HIS A 62 -20.23 -4.06 11.19
CA HIS A 62 -21.58 -4.23 10.65
C HIS A 62 -21.95 -5.70 10.40
N LEU A 63 -21.04 -6.63 10.66
CA LEU A 63 -21.19 -8.08 10.42
C LEU A 63 -21.39 -8.90 11.70
N GLU A 64 -21.73 -8.25 12.81
CA GLU A 64 -21.90 -8.91 14.12
C GLU A 64 -22.95 -10.03 14.09
N ASP A 65 -24.00 -9.93 13.25
CA ASP A 65 -25.10 -10.90 13.23
C ASP A 65 -25.16 -11.84 12.00
N ASN A 66 -24.57 -11.49 10.84
CA ASN A 66 -24.69 -12.28 9.60
C ASN A 66 -23.46 -12.25 8.67
N PRO A 67 -22.46 -13.15 8.84
CA PRO A 67 -21.19 -13.16 8.10
C PRO A 67 -21.28 -13.33 6.57
N LYS A 68 -22.44 -13.70 6.03
CA LYS A 68 -22.62 -14.01 4.60
C LYS A 68 -23.03 -12.81 3.73
N GLU A 69 -23.45 -11.69 4.32
CA GLU A 69 -23.99 -10.53 3.59
C GLU A 69 -22.96 -9.40 3.38
N TRP A 70 -21.66 -9.73 3.41
CA TRP A 70 -20.61 -8.72 3.32
C TRP A 70 -20.61 -7.96 1.99
N ASP A 71 -21.08 -8.58 0.91
CA ASP A 71 -21.14 -8.05 -0.44
C ASP A 71 -22.25 -7.00 -0.59
N SER A 72 -23.41 -7.21 0.03
CA SER A 72 -24.50 -6.21 0.08
C SER A 72 -24.12 -5.02 0.96
N LEU A 73 -23.44 -5.28 2.09
CA LEU A 73 -22.96 -4.27 3.03
C LEU A 73 -21.75 -3.47 2.50
N LEU A 74 -20.99 -4.00 1.55
CA LEU A 74 -19.81 -3.33 1.03
C LEU A 74 -20.15 -1.96 0.43
N SER A 75 -21.23 -1.87 -0.33
CA SER A 75 -21.66 -0.63 -0.98
C SER A 75 -22.05 0.44 0.05
N SER A 76 -22.82 0.06 1.08
CA SER A 76 -23.25 0.99 2.13
C SER A 76 -22.08 1.44 3.02
N VAL A 77 -21.17 0.53 3.39
CA VAL A 77 -19.96 0.85 4.14
C VAL A 77 -19.04 1.78 3.36
N LEU A 78 -18.86 1.53 2.06
CA LEU A 78 -18.06 2.42 1.20
C LEU A 78 -18.70 3.80 1.06
N TRP A 79 -20.03 3.88 0.93
CA TRP A 79 -20.75 5.15 0.90
C TRP A 79 -20.54 5.93 2.20
N ALA A 80 -20.81 5.30 3.35
CA ALA A 80 -20.62 5.91 4.67
C ALA A 80 -19.17 6.36 4.89
N TYR A 81 -18.19 5.54 4.48
CA TYR A 81 -16.76 5.87 4.57
C TYR A 81 -16.38 7.08 3.69
N ARG A 82 -17.02 7.24 2.53
CA ARG A 82 -16.77 8.35 1.60
C ARG A 82 -17.45 9.64 2.04
N THR A 83 -18.68 9.58 2.56
CA THR A 83 -19.48 10.76 2.96
C THR A 83 -19.21 11.24 4.38
N SER A 84 -18.65 10.41 5.26
CA SER A 84 -18.27 10.83 6.61
C SER A 84 -17.09 11.80 6.63
N LYS A 85 -17.21 12.88 7.42
CA LYS A 85 -16.13 13.84 7.68
C LYS A 85 -14.97 13.15 8.39
N ARG A 86 -13.74 13.41 7.95
CA ARG A 86 -12.53 12.94 8.65
C ARG A 86 -12.21 13.88 9.79
N SER A 87 -11.89 13.33 10.96
CA SER A 87 -11.47 14.11 12.13
C SER A 87 -10.27 15.03 11.85
N ILE A 88 -9.37 14.64 10.95
CA ILE A 88 -8.17 15.42 10.62
C ILE A 88 -8.45 16.55 9.64
N THR A 89 -9.19 16.30 8.56
CA THR A 89 -9.40 17.29 7.50
C THR A 89 -10.65 18.14 7.72
N GLY A 90 -11.59 17.67 8.55
CA GLY A 90 -12.90 18.30 8.73
C GLY A 90 -13.87 18.09 7.56
N VAL A 91 -13.40 17.53 6.45
CA VAL A 91 -14.17 17.29 5.22
C VAL A 91 -14.29 15.79 4.92
N SER A 92 -15.31 15.42 4.15
CA SER A 92 -15.50 14.04 3.70
C SER A 92 -14.55 13.68 2.57
N LEU A 93 -14.29 12.38 2.37
CA LEU A 93 -13.46 11.93 1.25
C LEU A 93 -14.13 12.26 -0.09
N TYR A 94 -15.46 12.16 -0.15
CA TYR A 94 -16.27 12.53 -1.30
C TYR A 94 -15.99 13.98 -1.75
N MET A 95 -16.00 14.94 -0.82
CA MET A 95 -15.69 16.36 -1.10
C MET A 95 -14.26 16.58 -1.62
N LEU A 96 -13.31 15.72 -1.23
CA LEU A 96 -11.93 15.82 -1.73
C LEU A 96 -11.77 15.27 -3.15
N THR A 97 -12.57 14.25 -3.51
CA THR A 97 -12.42 13.50 -4.78
C THR A 97 -13.30 14.02 -5.92
N LEU A 98 -14.36 14.76 -5.61
CA LEU A 98 -15.26 15.28 -6.63
C LEU A 98 -14.60 16.47 -7.33
N GLN A 99 -13.96 16.22 -8.48
CA GLN A 99 -13.25 17.25 -9.22
C GLN A 99 -14.09 17.86 -10.36
N ARG A 100 -15.24 17.27 -10.76
CA ARG A 100 -16.06 17.88 -11.83
C ARG A 100 -17.48 17.38 -12.11
N GLU A 101 -17.98 16.33 -11.47
CA GLU A 101 -19.26 15.74 -11.89
C GLU A 101 -20.32 15.85 -10.79
N LEU A 102 -20.98 17.00 -10.76
CA LEU A 102 -22.44 16.97 -10.72
C LEU A 102 -22.90 17.76 -11.92
N ALA A 103 -23.69 17.11 -12.77
CA ALA A 103 -24.53 17.81 -13.72
C ALA A 103 -25.30 18.87 -12.93
N LYS A 104 -25.36 20.07 -13.52
CA LYS A 104 -25.92 21.30 -12.99
C LYS A 104 -27.38 21.21 -12.51
N GLU A 105 -28.01 20.06 -12.67
CA GLU A 105 -29.45 19.82 -12.58
C GLU A 105 -29.91 19.24 -11.23
N GLU A 106 -28.99 18.86 -10.32
CA GLU A 106 -29.35 18.20 -9.05
C GLU A 106 -28.80 18.90 -7.77
N TYR A 107 -28.21 20.10 -7.91
CA TYR A 107 -27.66 20.86 -6.77
C TYR A 107 -28.34 22.23 -6.66
N ASP A 108 -29.00 22.47 -5.52
CA ASP A 108 -29.76 23.70 -5.20
C ASP A 108 -28.97 25.00 -5.48
N GLU A 109 -29.68 26.05 -5.94
CA GLU A 109 -29.15 27.39 -6.23
C GLU A 109 -28.35 28.02 -5.06
N HIS A 110 -28.67 27.66 -3.81
CA HIS A 110 -27.95 28.11 -2.61
C HIS A 110 -26.52 27.57 -2.47
N MET A 111 -26.10 26.59 -3.27
CA MET A 111 -24.78 25.95 -3.18
C MET A 111 -23.78 26.46 -4.24
N TYR A 112 -24.18 27.40 -5.11
CA TYR A 112 -23.28 28.05 -6.06
C TYR A 112 -22.40 29.13 -5.42
N SER A 113 -22.87 29.80 -4.35
CA SER A 113 -22.02 30.72 -3.56
C SER A 113 -20.92 30.00 -2.79
N ASN A 114 -21.07 28.70 -2.58
CA ASN A 114 -20.16 27.88 -1.78
C ASN A 114 -19.06 27.23 -2.61
N ILE A 115 -19.02 27.39 -3.94
CA ILE A 115 -18.04 26.69 -4.78
C ILE A 115 -16.61 27.18 -4.51
N ASP A 116 -16.42 28.49 -4.34
CA ASP A 116 -15.13 29.08 -3.99
C ASP A 116 -14.73 28.71 -2.54
N GLU A 117 -15.67 28.79 -1.59
CA GLU A 117 -15.46 28.32 -0.21
C GLU A 117 -15.11 26.82 -0.14
N LEU A 118 -15.71 26.01 -1.02
CA LEU A 118 -15.43 24.58 -1.14
C LEU A 118 -14.03 24.33 -1.71
N GLY A 119 -13.59 25.19 -2.65
CA GLY A 119 -12.22 25.20 -3.18
C GLY A 119 -11.18 25.49 -2.11
N GLU A 120 -11.41 26.55 -1.31
CA GLU A 120 -10.54 26.94 -0.19
C GLU A 120 -10.51 25.88 0.91
N SER A 121 -11.68 25.39 1.32
CA SER A 121 -11.81 24.32 2.31
C SER A 121 -11.09 23.04 1.86
N ARG A 122 -11.17 22.71 0.56
CA ARG A 122 -10.43 21.60 -0.04
C ARG A 122 -8.93 21.84 -0.03
N ALA A 123 -8.46 23.03 -0.38
CA ALA A 123 -7.04 23.37 -0.36
C ALA A 123 -6.45 23.21 1.05
N ILE A 124 -7.14 23.75 2.06
CA ILE A 124 -6.76 23.63 3.48
C ILE A 124 -6.78 22.15 3.93
N ALA A 125 -7.79 21.39 3.52
CA ALA A 125 -7.89 19.98 3.84
C ALA A 125 -6.76 19.14 3.20
N LEU A 126 -6.40 19.43 1.96
CA LEU A 126 -5.28 18.79 1.26
C LEU A 126 -3.95 19.12 1.93
N GLU A 127 -3.73 20.38 2.31
CA GLU A 127 -2.54 20.80 3.05
C GLU A 127 -2.43 20.04 4.38
N LYS A 128 -3.52 19.96 5.16
CA LYS A 128 -3.57 19.17 6.40
C LYS A 128 -3.23 17.69 6.17
N LEU A 129 -3.70 17.08 5.08
CA LEU A 129 -3.33 15.70 4.72
C LEU A 129 -1.84 15.56 4.42
N VAL A 130 -1.26 16.50 3.66
CA VAL A 130 0.18 16.50 3.35
C VAL A 130 1.00 16.64 4.63
N LEU A 131 0.63 17.57 5.51
CA LEU A 131 1.29 17.75 6.81
C LEU A 131 1.19 16.50 7.68
N GLN A 132 0.04 15.84 7.72
CA GLN A 132 -0.13 14.59 8.47
C GLN A 132 0.74 13.47 7.89
N LYS A 133 0.73 13.28 6.56
CA LYS A 133 1.59 12.28 5.89
C LYS A 133 3.06 12.53 6.23
N ASN A 134 3.50 13.79 6.20
CA ASN A 134 4.86 14.18 6.56
C ASN A 134 5.17 13.90 8.04
N ARG A 135 4.25 14.15 8.96
CA ARG A 135 4.42 13.82 10.39
C ARG A 135 4.56 12.32 10.61
N VAL A 136 3.70 11.51 9.98
CA VAL A 136 3.76 10.04 10.05
C VAL A 136 5.08 9.53 9.45
N ALA A 137 5.49 10.05 8.30
CA ALA A 137 6.75 9.68 7.67
C ALA A 137 7.96 10.03 8.55
N LYS A 138 7.96 11.23 9.17
CA LYS A 138 9.02 11.65 10.12
C LYS A 138 9.03 10.78 11.37
N ALA A 139 7.87 10.49 11.96
CA ALA A 139 7.76 9.62 13.13
C ALA A 139 8.27 8.21 12.81
N TYR A 140 7.89 7.65 11.66
CA TYR A 140 8.41 6.37 11.20
C TYR A 140 9.94 6.41 11.03
N LYS A 141 10.46 7.41 10.29
CA LYS A 141 11.91 7.57 10.05
C LYS A 141 12.70 7.70 11.36
N LYS A 142 12.16 8.36 12.39
CA LYS A 142 12.80 8.48 13.71
C LYS A 142 13.08 7.13 14.37
N HIS A 143 12.24 6.12 14.13
CA HIS A 143 12.37 4.79 14.74
C HIS A 143 13.02 3.75 13.81
N VAL A 144 13.23 4.06 12.53
CA VAL A 144 13.93 3.17 11.60
C VAL A 144 15.43 3.33 11.79
N LYS A 145 16.06 2.32 12.41
CA LYS A 145 17.51 2.15 12.36
C LYS A 145 17.87 1.43 11.07
N GLU A 146 18.64 2.08 10.22
CA GLU A 146 19.19 1.43 9.03
C GLU A 146 20.17 0.34 9.47
N LYS A 147 19.93 -0.89 8.99
CA LYS A 147 20.86 -2.01 9.18
C LYS A 147 21.83 -1.97 8.02
N ILE A 148 23.09 -1.68 8.29
CA ILE A 148 24.16 -1.70 7.28
C ILE A 148 24.95 -2.98 7.48
N PHE A 149 25.24 -3.66 6.38
CA PHE A 149 26.03 -4.87 6.38
C PHE A 149 27.13 -4.76 5.32
N ASP A 150 28.28 -5.34 5.63
CA ASP A 150 29.43 -5.33 4.75
C ASP A 150 29.53 -6.64 3.96
N ILE A 151 30.29 -6.61 2.86
CA ILE A 151 30.62 -7.83 2.12
C ILE A 151 31.37 -8.78 3.07
N CYS A 152 31.07 -10.07 2.98
CA CYS A 152 31.53 -11.13 3.88
C CYS A 152 30.89 -11.16 5.28
N ASP A 153 29.98 -10.24 5.64
CA ASP A 153 29.20 -10.37 6.87
C ASP A 153 28.34 -11.63 6.83
N ILE A 154 28.32 -12.36 7.96
CA ILE A 154 27.39 -13.48 8.16
C ILE A 154 26.08 -12.94 8.73
N VAL A 155 24.97 -13.30 8.10
CA VAL A 155 23.64 -12.83 8.44
C VAL A 155 22.62 -13.97 8.46
N TRP A 156 21.64 -13.83 9.35
CA TRP A 156 20.40 -14.59 9.34
C TRP A 156 19.38 -13.93 8.42
N LYS A 157 18.60 -14.73 7.70
CA LYS A 157 17.50 -14.26 6.84
C LYS A 157 16.15 -14.54 7.51
N THR A 158 15.20 -13.61 7.42
CA THR A 158 13.84 -13.81 7.97
C THR A 158 13.04 -14.80 7.12
N ILE A 159 12.37 -15.76 7.75
CA ILE A 159 11.35 -16.60 7.12
C ILE A 159 10.04 -15.82 7.07
N LEU A 160 9.58 -15.45 5.86
CA LEU A 160 8.33 -14.69 5.71
C LEU A 160 7.10 -15.58 5.98
N PRO A 161 5.99 -15.02 6.48
CA PRO A 161 4.75 -15.78 6.71
C PRO A 161 4.22 -16.49 5.47
N THR A 162 4.40 -15.93 4.27
CA THR A 162 4.03 -16.57 2.99
C THR A 162 4.84 -17.84 2.71
N SER A 163 5.98 -18.03 3.38
CA SER A 163 6.80 -19.25 3.34
C SER A 163 6.50 -20.20 4.50
N MET A 164 5.73 -19.75 5.52
CA MET A 164 5.24 -20.55 6.65
C MET A 164 3.95 -21.32 6.34
N ASP A 165 3.29 -21.07 5.19
CA ASP A 165 2.18 -21.91 4.71
C ASP A 165 2.64 -23.33 4.29
N ASN A 166 3.96 -23.61 4.36
CA ASN A 166 4.48 -24.97 4.29
C ASN A 166 4.20 -25.72 5.60
N GLU A 167 3.65 -26.94 5.49
CA GLU A 167 3.30 -27.88 6.57
C GLU A 167 4.41 -28.09 7.64
N LYS A 168 5.66 -27.71 7.33
CA LYS A 168 6.86 -27.82 8.18
C LYS A 168 7.03 -26.70 9.20
N PHE A 169 6.35 -25.56 9.05
CA PHE A 169 6.54 -24.39 9.91
C PHE A 169 5.25 -24.03 10.65
N GLY A 170 5.23 -24.19 11.97
CA GLY A 170 4.11 -23.85 12.84
C GLY A 170 4.32 -22.53 13.58
N LYS A 171 3.34 -22.14 14.42
CA LYS A 171 3.35 -20.92 15.25
C LYS A 171 4.62 -20.76 16.12
N TRP A 172 5.33 -21.85 16.41
CA TRP A 172 6.52 -21.91 17.25
C TRP A 172 7.83 -22.15 16.48
N SER A 173 7.79 -22.13 15.15
CA SER A 173 8.98 -22.34 14.35
C SER A 173 9.93 -21.13 14.39
N PRO A 174 11.24 -21.33 14.19
CA PRO A 174 12.20 -20.24 14.10
C PRO A 174 11.77 -19.22 13.04
N THR A 175 11.83 -17.93 13.35
CA THR A 175 11.51 -16.85 12.41
C THR A 175 12.70 -16.44 11.53
N TRP A 176 13.86 -17.05 11.76
CA TRP A 176 15.11 -16.78 11.09
C TRP A 176 15.70 -18.08 10.56
N GLU A 177 16.19 -18.07 9.33
CA GLU A 177 16.84 -19.19 8.66
C GLU A 177 18.30 -18.88 8.34
N GLY A 178 19.14 -19.91 8.48
CA GLY A 178 20.48 -20.02 7.92
C GLY A 178 21.51 -19.00 8.38
N SER A 179 22.78 -19.37 8.24
CA SER A 179 23.87 -18.40 8.08
C SER A 179 24.08 -18.18 6.59
N TYR A 180 23.98 -16.94 6.16
CA TYR A 180 24.28 -16.51 4.80
C TYR A 180 25.43 -15.51 4.82
N VAL A 181 26.27 -15.55 3.81
CA VAL A 181 27.35 -14.59 3.61
C VAL A 181 26.88 -13.55 2.60
N ILE A 182 27.09 -12.27 2.90
CA ILE A 182 26.82 -11.20 1.95
C ILE A 182 27.92 -11.18 0.90
N THR A 183 27.54 -11.31 -0.37
CA THR A 183 28.49 -11.30 -1.50
C THR A 183 28.52 -9.95 -2.21
N LYS A 184 27.36 -9.29 -2.34
CA LYS A 184 27.23 -7.99 -3.00
C LYS A 184 26.28 -7.10 -2.23
N ASN A 185 26.62 -5.82 -2.15
CA ASN A 185 25.78 -4.76 -1.63
C ASN A 185 25.28 -3.91 -2.81
N PHE A 186 23.99 -3.57 -2.80
CA PHE A 186 23.33 -2.71 -3.77
C PHE A 186 22.74 -1.48 -3.07
N ASP A 187 22.46 -0.45 -3.86
CA ASP A 187 21.79 0.75 -3.36
C ASP A 187 20.46 0.43 -2.66
N ARG A 188 20.10 1.27 -1.69
CA ARG A 188 18.83 1.19 -0.94
C ARG A 188 18.70 -0.05 -0.04
N ASN A 189 19.80 -0.46 0.59
CA ASN A 189 19.81 -1.48 1.63
C ASN A 189 19.38 -2.86 1.08
N ALA A 190 19.90 -3.26 -0.08
CA ALA A 190 19.61 -4.52 -0.74
C ALA A 190 20.90 -5.33 -0.92
N TYR A 191 20.87 -6.63 -0.63
CA TYR A 191 22.06 -7.48 -0.60
C TYR A 191 21.86 -8.77 -1.37
N HIS A 192 22.93 -9.25 -1.98
CA HIS A 192 23.02 -10.60 -2.51
C HIS A 192 23.59 -11.53 -1.45
N LEU A 193 22.98 -12.70 -1.28
CA LEU A 193 23.33 -13.67 -0.26
C LEU A 193 23.85 -14.95 -0.89
N MET A 194 24.80 -15.58 -0.22
CA MET A 194 25.30 -16.92 -0.54
C MET A 194 25.21 -17.78 0.71
N GLU A 195 24.81 -19.05 0.57
CA GLU A 195 24.92 -20.03 1.65
C GLU A 195 26.40 -20.23 2.01
N VAL A 196 26.70 -20.53 3.27
CA VAL A 196 28.08 -20.83 3.71
C VAL A 196 28.69 -22.00 2.90
N ASN A 197 27.85 -22.89 2.36
CA ASN A 197 28.26 -24.01 1.51
C ASN A 197 28.55 -23.62 0.03
N GLY A 198 28.50 -22.32 -0.31
CA GLY A 198 28.88 -21.80 -1.63
C GLY A 198 27.74 -21.64 -2.66
N LYS A 199 26.49 -21.93 -2.29
CA LYS A 199 25.34 -21.77 -3.19
C LYS A 199 24.79 -20.34 -3.14
N GLU A 200 24.79 -19.63 -4.27
CA GLU A 200 24.19 -18.29 -4.36
C GLU A 200 22.66 -18.35 -4.34
N LEU A 201 22.04 -17.43 -3.60
CA LEU A 201 20.59 -17.25 -3.63
C LEU A 201 20.21 -16.39 -4.84
N PRO A 202 19.22 -16.80 -5.65
CA PRO A 202 18.86 -16.09 -6.89
C PRO A 202 18.17 -14.74 -6.68
N ARG A 203 17.81 -14.39 -5.43
CA ARG A 203 17.04 -13.18 -5.11
C ARG A 203 17.84 -12.25 -4.23
N ILE A 204 17.85 -10.97 -4.61
CA ILE A 204 18.34 -9.86 -3.78
C ILE A 204 17.37 -9.66 -2.62
N ILE A 205 17.90 -9.49 -1.40
CA ILE A 205 17.11 -9.37 -0.18
C ILE A 205 17.35 -8.00 0.46
N ASN A 206 16.28 -7.37 0.93
CA ASN A 206 16.40 -6.11 1.67
C ASN A 206 16.95 -6.35 3.08
N GLY A 207 17.89 -5.52 3.53
CA GLY A 207 18.54 -5.58 4.85
C GLY A 207 17.58 -5.56 6.04
N LYS A 208 16.36 -5.05 5.88
CA LYS A 208 15.32 -5.14 6.92
C LYS A 208 15.02 -6.59 7.33
N PHE A 209 15.12 -7.52 6.39
CA PHE A 209 14.91 -8.96 6.57
C PHE A 209 16.19 -9.73 6.93
N LEU A 210 17.28 -9.01 7.21
CA LEU A 210 18.55 -9.60 7.62
C LEU A 210 18.86 -9.24 9.08
N LYS A 211 19.62 -10.10 9.75
CA LYS A 211 20.12 -9.87 11.11
C LYS A 211 21.55 -10.38 11.20
N ARG A 212 22.48 -9.55 11.72
CA ARG A 212 23.88 -9.93 11.86
C ARG A 212 24.00 -11.18 12.74
N TYR A 213 24.77 -12.16 12.26
CA TYR A 213 25.15 -13.34 13.03
C TYR A 213 26.32 -12.94 13.94
N TYR A 214 26.19 -13.16 15.24
CA TYR A 214 27.29 -13.00 16.18
C TYR A 214 27.63 -14.40 16.69
N SER A 215 28.86 -14.86 16.45
CA SER A 215 29.35 -16.07 17.10
C SER A 215 29.43 -15.80 18.59
N ILE A 216 28.74 -16.60 19.39
CA ILE A 216 28.96 -16.63 20.84
C ILE A 216 30.22 -17.47 21.00
N ILE A 217 31.35 -16.81 21.27
CA ILE A 217 32.59 -17.46 21.73
C ILE A 217 32.42 -17.79 23.21
#